data_AF-A0A183B802-F1
#
_entry.id   AF-A0A183B802-F1
#
_cell.length_a   1.000
_cell.length_b   1.000
_cell.length_c   1.000
_cell.angle_alpha   90.00
_cell.angle_beta   90.00
_cell.angle_gamma   90.00
#
_symmetry.space_group_name_H-M   'P 1'
#
loop_
_entity.id
_entity.type
_entity.pdbx_description
1 polymer ?
#
loop_
_entity_poly.entity_id
_entity_poly.type
_entity_poly.pdbx_seq_one_letter_code
_entity_poly.pdbx_strand_id
1 'polypeptide(L)'
;MTREVDEFPNTQYYTTVDGILFYHNAVIYEPGPTPLVGWLKPYMLPEWFPQIEVNKDYLADIPVEYTDYLNEIRHQEEGKLRIHSPTNILIPHQS
;
A
#
# COMPACT_ATOMS: atom_id res chain seq x y z
N MET A 1 21.86 -6.76 -46.73
CA MET A 1 22.07 -6.45 -45.30
C MET A 1 20.71 -6.13 -44.70
N THR A 2 19.93 -7.18 -44.46
CA THR A 2 18.61 -7.12 -43.83
C THR A 2 18.83 -6.87 -42.34
N ARG A 3 18.32 -5.74 -41.82
CA ARG A 3 18.31 -5.48 -40.38
C ARG A 3 17.37 -6.49 -39.74
N GLU A 4 17.92 -7.35 -38.90
CA GLU A 4 17.16 -8.18 -37.98
C GLU A 4 16.33 -7.24 -37.11
N VAL A 5 15.01 -7.37 -37.19
CA VAL A 5 14.11 -6.77 -36.23
C VAL A 5 14.26 -7.60 -34.96
N ASP A 6 14.91 -7.05 -33.94
CA ASP A 6 14.98 -7.67 -32.63
C ASP A 6 13.54 -7.89 -32.15
N GLU A 7 13.10 -9.15 -32.21
CA GLU A 7 11.82 -9.61 -31.72
C GLU A 7 11.84 -9.38 -30.21
N PHE A 8 11.14 -8.34 -29.73
CA PHE A 8 10.99 -8.11 -28.30
C PHE A 8 10.44 -9.41 -27.69
N PRO A 9 11.14 -10.06 -26.74
CA PRO A 9 10.64 -11.28 -26.16
C PRO A 9 9.27 -11.00 -25.57
N ASN A 10 8.30 -11.84 -25.93
CA ASN A 10 6.93 -11.83 -25.43
C ASN A 10 6.88 -12.27 -23.95
N THR A 11 7.80 -11.76 -23.14
CA THR A 11 7.80 -11.84 -21.69
C THR A 11 6.64 -11.00 -21.21
N GLN A 12 5.53 -11.67 -20.97
CA GLN A 12 4.35 -11.14 -20.32
C GLN A 12 4.79 -10.64 -18.93
N TYR A 13 5.14 -9.36 -18.84
CA TYR A 13 5.42 -8.70 -17.57
C TYR A 13 4.10 -8.57 -16.80
N TYR A 14 3.72 -9.63 -16.10
CA TYR A 14 2.68 -9.54 -15.08
C TYR A 14 3.28 -8.82 -13.88
N THR A 15 3.15 -7.50 -13.87
CA THR A 15 3.43 -6.71 -12.67
C THR A 15 2.35 -7.02 -11.64
N THR A 16 2.75 -7.40 -10.44
CA THR A 16 1.84 -7.57 -9.30
C THR A 16 1.31 -6.20 -8.87
N VAL A 17 -0.01 -6.12 -8.60
CA VAL A 17 -0.64 -4.87 -8.17
C VAL A 17 -0.42 -4.71 -6.68
N ASP A 18 0.34 -3.70 -6.28
CA ASP A 18 0.58 -3.40 -4.87
C ASP A 18 -0.66 -2.79 -4.19
N GLY A 19 -1.42 -1.95 -4.90
CA GLY A 19 -2.63 -1.30 -4.39
C GLY A 19 -3.23 -0.26 -5.34
N ILE A 20 -4.29 0.38 -4.87
CA ILE A 20 -5.14 1.26 -5.67
C ILE A 20 -5.18 2.65 -5.03
N LEU A 21 -4.87 3.67 -5.84
CA LEU A 21 -4.97 5.07 -5.47
C LEU A 21 -6.30 5.68 -5.92
N PHE A 22 -6.99 6.33 -4.99
CA PHE A 22 -8.23 7.06 -5.23
C PHE A 22 -7.93 8.56 -5.20
N TYR A 23 -8.05 9.23 -6.33
CA TYR A 23 -7.88 10.68 -6.41
C TYR A 23 -9.25 11.35 -6.45
N HIS A 24 -9.45 12.37 -5.61
CA HIS A 24 -10.60 13.24 -5.74
C HIS A 24 -10.43 14.17 -6.96
N ASN A 25 -11.46 14.33 -7.80
CA ASN A 25 -11.37 15.10 -9.05
C ASN A 25 -10.96 16.57 -8.88
N ALA A 26 -11.20 17.16 -7.71
CA ALA A 26 -10.84 18.55 -7.41
C ALA A 26 -9.44 18.71 -6.78
N VAL A 27 -8.64 17.64 -6.70
CA VAL A 27 -7.31 17.71 -6.08
C VAL A 27 -6.32 18.41 -7.01
N ILE A 28 -5.65 19.44 -6.49
CA ILE A 28 -4.45 20.02 -7.11
C ILE A 28 -3.24 19.32 -6.48
N TYR A 29 -2.19 19.10 -7.26
CA TYR A 29 -0.97 18.48 -6.73
C TYR A 29 -0.33 19.39 -5.68
N GLU A 30 -0.31 18.93 -4.44
CA GLU A 30 0.41 19.54 -3.33
C GLU A 30 1.30 18.48 -2.66
N PRO A 31 2.57 18.79 -2.35
CA PRO A 31 3.45 17.84 -1.69
C PRO A 31 3.05 17.67 -0.23
N GLY A 32 2.72 16.44 0.15
CA GLY A 32 2.40 16.08 1.54
C GLY A 32 1.24 15.09 1.63
N PRO A 33 0.96 14.57 2.84
CA PRO A 33 -0.22 13.75 3.08
C PRO A 33 -1.49 14.59 2.91
N THR A 34 -2.47 14.07 2.18
CA THR A 34 -3.76 14.74 1.93
C THR A 34 -4.92 13.74 1.99
N PRO A 35 -6.06 14.09 2.61
CA PRO A 35 -7.24 13.23 2.60
C PRO A 35 -7.91 13.14 1.22
N LEU A 36 -7.48 13.96 0.25
CA LEU A 36 -8.00 13.96 -1.11
C LEU A 36 -7.41 12.84 -1.99
N VAL A 37 -6.42 12.11 -1.45
CA VAL A 37 -5.83 10.94 -2.08
C VAL A 37 -5.89 9.76 -1.11
N GLY A 38 -6.67 8.74 -1.46
CA GLY A 38 -6.77 7.49 -0.70
C GLY A 38 -5.89 6.39 -1.29
N TRP A 39 -5.40 5.49 -0.44
CA TRP A 39 -4.66 4.29 -0.84
C TRP A 39 -5.29 3.07 -0.16
N LEU A 40 -5.61 2.04 -0.94
CA LEU A 40 -6.14 0.77 -0.43
C LEU A 40 -5.42 -0.42 -1.07
N LYS A 41 -5.24 -1.48 -0.28
CA LYS A 41 -4.86 -2.79 -0.82
C LYS A 41 -6.06 -3.40 -1.55
N PRO A 42 -5.86 -4.21 -2.61
CA PRO A 42 -6.96 -4.75 -3.40
C PRO A 42 -7.95 -5.61 -2.58
N TYR A 43 -7.47 -6.36 -1.58
CA TYR A 43 -8.31 -7.16 -0.70
C TYR A 43 -9.20 -6.34 0.25
N MET A 44 -8.96 -5.05 0.42
CA MET A 44 -9.79 -4.16 1.24
C MET A 44 -11.01 -3.62 0.47
N LEU A 45 -11.00 -3.75 -0.87
CA LEU A 45 -12.06 -3.22 -1.72
C LEU A 45 -13.46 -3.77 -1.43
N PRO A 46 -13.66 -5.08 -1.19
CA PRO A 46 -15.00 -5.61 -0.91
C PRO A 46 -15.61 -5.05 0.37
N GLU A 47 -14.77 -4.68 1.35
CA GLU A 47 -15.21 -4.10 2.62
C GLU A 47 -15.68 -2.65 2.44
N TRP A 48 -14.96 -1.86 1.64
CA TRP A 48 -15.27 -0.45 1.39
C TRP A 48 -16.38 -0.26 0.33
N PHE A 49 -16.42 -1.15 -0.66
CA PHE A 49 -17.31 -1.07 -1.82
C PHE A 49 -18.05 -2.40 -2.01
N PRO A 50 -19.05 -2.71 -1.18
CA PRO A 50 -19.71 -4.02 -1.20
C PRO A 50 -20.45 -4.37 -2.51
N GLN A 51 -20.60 -3.40 -3.40
CA GLN A 51 -21.28 -3.54 -4.70
C GLN A 51 -20.33 -3.86 -5.85
N ILE A 52 -19.01 -3.92 -5.62
CA ILE A 52 -18.03 -4.19 -6.68
C ILE A 52 -17.53 -5.63 -6.61
N GLU A 53 -17.43 -6.28 -7.76
CA GLU A 53 -16.79 -7.58 -7.88
C GLU A 53 -15.29 -7.38 -8.10
N VAL A 54 -14.49 -7.97 -7.21
CA VAL A 54 -13.03 -7.95 -7.28
C VAL A 54 -12.56 -9.30 -7.80
N ASN A 55 -11.61 -9.30 -8.75
CA ASN A 55 -10.98 -10.54 -9.20
C ASN A 55 -10.35 -11.27 -8.01
N LYS A 56 -10.59 -12.59 -7.90
CA LYS A 56 -10.12 -13.44 -6.82
C LYS A 56 -8.60 -13.44 -6.66
N ASP A 57 -7.86 -13.22 -7.73
CA ASP A 57 -6.39 -13.15 -7.70
C ASP A 57 -5.89 -12.02 -6.77
N TYR A 58 -6.68 -10.94 -6.65
CA TYR A 58 -6.38 -9.83 -5.75
C TYR A 58 -6.73 -10.08 -4.28
N LEU A 59 -7.46 -11.16 -4.00
CA LEU A 59 -7.80 -11.60 -2.65
C LEU A 59 -6.82 -12.66 -2.13
N ALA A 60 -5.98 -13.21 -3.00
CA ALA A 60 -5.03 -14.27 -2.65
C ALA A 60 -3.95 -13.79 -1.65
N ASP A 61 -3.61 -12.50 -1.70
CA ASP A 61 -2.56 -11.90 -0.87
C ASP A 61 -3.08 -11.29 0.45
N ILE A 62 -4.27 -11.71 0.90
CA ILE A 62 -4.80 -11.26 2.19
C ILE A 62 -3.98 -11.86 3.35
N PRO A 63 -3.40 -11.04 4.24
CA PRO A 63 -2.66 -11.54 5.40
C PRO A 63 -3.58 -12.32 6.36
N VAL A 64 -3.05 -13.32 7.06
CA VAL A 64 -3.84 -14.14 8.01
C VAL A 64 -4.30 -13.31 9.22
N GLU A 65 -3.48 -12.34 9.59
CA GLU A 65 -3.72 -11.36 10.64
C GLU A 65 -4.67 -10.23 10.23
N TYR A 66 -4.94 -10.08 8.91
CA TYR A 66 -5.87 -9.07 8.45
C TYR A 66 -7.29 -9.44 8.86
N THR A 67 -7.91 -8.55 9.61
CA THR A 67 -9.26 -8.72 10.18
C THR A 67 -10.22 -7.73 9.56
N ASP A 68 -9.85 -6.45 9.62
CA ASP A 68 -10.59 -5.34 9.03
C ASP A 68 -9.63 -4.15 8.80
N TYR A 69 -10.07 -3.18 8.01
CA TYR A 69 -9.25 -2.02 7.67
C TYR A 69 -8.90 -1.13 8.88
N LEU A 70 -9.75 -1.09 9.92
CA LEU A 70 -9.52 -0.25 11.10
C LEU A 70 -8.40 -0.80 11.97
N ASN A 71 -8.32 -2.13 12.09
CA ASN A 71 -7.23 -2.80 12.81
C ASN A 71 -5.89 -2.56 12.09
N GLU A 72 -5.87 -2.60 10.76
CA GLU A 72 -4.69 -2.29 9.97
C GLU A 72 -4.20 -0.85 10.18
N ILE A 73 -5.11 0.13 10.12
CA ILE A 73 -4.77 1.54 10.40
C ILE A 73 -4.19 1.67 11.81
N ARG A 74 -4.81 1.04 12.80
CA ARG A 74 -4.34 1.07 14.19
C ARG A 74 -2.94 0.47 14.34
N HIS A 75 -2.66 -0.67 13.73
CA HIS A 75 -1.33 -1.29 13.75
C HIS A 75 -0.25 -0.40 13.12
N GLN A 76 -0.57 0.30 12.03
CA GLN A 76 0.35 1.25 11.42
C GLN A 76 0.59 2.49 12.29
N GLU A 77 -0.44 3.01 12.96
CA GLU A 77 -0.31 4.14 13.90
C GLU A 77 0.54 3.76 15.12
N GLU A 78 0.31 2.60 15.71
CA GLU A 78 1.14 2.03 16.79
C GLU A 78 2.59 1.84 16.35
N GLY A 79 2.80 1.40 15.11
CA GLY A 79 4.11 1.31 14.48
C GLY A 79 4.79 2.67 14.35
N LYS A 80 4.08 3.70 13.86
CA LYS A 80 4.58 5.08 13.72
C LYS A 80 4.94 5.71 15.08
N LEU A 81 4.16 5.46 16.13
CA LEU A 81 4.44 5.93 17.49
C LEU A 81 5.73 5.32 18.07
N ARG A 82 6.05 4.07 17.73
CA ARG A 82 7.30 3.41 18.16
C ARG A 82 8.55 4.02 17.53
N ILE A 83 8.45 4.53 16.30
CA ILE A 83 9.59 5.13 15.58
C ILE A 83 9.79 6.61 15.97
N HIS A 84 8.74 7.29 16.42
CA HIS A 84 8.79 8.70 16.86
C HIS A 84 8.92 8.89 18.38
N SER A 85 8.95 7.80 19.17
CA SER A 85 9.29 7.90 20.58
C SER A 85 10.78 8.21 20.72
N PRO A 86 11.20 9.33 21.36
CA PRO A 86 12.60 9.55 21.65
C PRO A 86 13.04 8.44 22.60
N THR A 87 13.94 7.57 22.14
CA THR A 87 14.59 6.58 22.99
C THR A 87 15.24 7.32 24.16
N ASN A 88 14.65 7.22 25.35
CA ASN A 88 15.32 7.58 26.59
C ASN A 88 16.45 6.56 26.79
N ILE A 89 17.60 6.83 26.17
CA ILE A 89 18.84 6.11 26.47
C ILE A 89 19.28 6.60 27.85
N LEU A 90 18.84 5.90 28.89
CA LEU A 90 19.47 6.00 30.21
C LEU A 90 20.90 5.47 30.07
N ILE A 91 21.87 6.36 29.90
CA ILE A 91 23.29 6.03 30.05
C ILE A 91 23.55 5.89 31.57
N PRO A 92 23.97 4.72 32.07
CA PRO A 92 24.35 4.61 33.47
C PRO A 92 25.63 5.41 33.70
N HIS A 93 25.54 6.52 34.41
CA HIS A 93 26.69 7.22 34.94
C HIS A 93 27.30 6.32 36.02
N GLN A 94 28.40 5.62 35.69
CA GLN A 94 29.23 4.98 36.69
C GLN A 94 30.03 6.08 37.38
N SER A 95 29.90 6.18 38.71
CA SER A 95 30.75 6.97 39.61
C SER A 95 31.63 6.04 40.41
#